data_AF-A0A1V3JKV3-F1
#
_entry.id   AF-A0A1V3JKV3-F1
#
_cell.length_a   1.000
_cell.length_b   1.000
_cell.length_c   1.000
_cell.angle_alpha   90.00
_cell.angle_beta   90.00
_cell.angle_gamma   90.00
#
_symmetry.space_group_name_H-M   'P 1'
#
loop_
_entity.id
_entity.type
_entity.pdbx_description
1 polymer ?
#
loop_
_entity_poly.entity_id
_entity_poly.type
_entity_poly.pdbx_seq_one_letter_code
_entity_poly.pdbx_strand_id
1 'polypeptide(L)' 'MAEKTIEAHAADLHQATSLFLNYSVQHLIAQGTIQPSEKNALMREYSKIMAEKMREFDRTFCKSSAPSSIFSY' A
#
# COMPACT_ATOMS: atom_id res chain seq x y z
N MET A 1 20.91 -22.49 -1.21
CA MET A 1 20.35 -21.17 -1.53
C MET A 1 20.19 -20.45 -0.20
N ALA A 2 20.76 -19.24 -0.03
CA ALA A 2 20.57 -18.50 1.21
C ALA A 2 19.08 -18.16 1.36
N GLU A 3 18.47 -18.58 2.47
CA GLU A 3 17.09 -18.27 2.78
C GLU A 3 16.97 -16.76 2.97
N LYS A 4 16.16 -16.11 2.14
CA LYS A 4 15.88 -14.68 2.29
C LYS A 4 15.01 -14.50 3.54
N THR A 5 15.33 -13.50 4.35
CA THR A 5 14.51 -13.18 5.52
C THR A 5 13.16 -12.60 5.09
N ILE A 6 12.17 -12.62 5.97
CA ILE A 6 10.83 -12.04 5.70
C ILE A 6 10.96 -10.55 5.33
N GLU A 7 11.90 -9.83 5.95
CA GLU A 7 12.17 -8.43 5.66
C GLU A 7 12.71 -8.24 4.24
N ALA A 8 13.59 -9.13 3.76
CA ALA A 8 14.08 -9.09 2.39
C ALA A 8 12.94 -9.35 1.38
N HIS A 9 12.04 -10.28 1.68
CA HIS A 9 10.86 -10.52 0.86
C HIS A 9 9.88 -9.32 0.88
N ALA A 10 9.71 -8.66 2.02
CA ALA A 10 8.91 -7.44 2.12
C ALA A 10 9.51 -6.28 1.30
N ALA A 11 10.84 -6.14 1.29
CA ALA A 11 11.53 -5.16 0.46
C ALA A 11 11.36 -5.46 -1.04
N ASP A 12 11.51 -6.72 -1.45
CA ASP A 12 11.27 -7.15 -2.83
C ASP A 12 9.82 -6.84 -3.26
N LEU A 13 8.84 -7.11 -2.39
CA LEU A 13 7.43 -6.83 -2.66
C LEU A 13 7.17 -5.31 -2.78
N HIS A 14 7.79 -4.51 -1.93
CA HIS A 14 7.71 -3.05 -2.02
C HIS A 14 8.27 -2.54 -3.35
N GLN A 15 9.43 -3.06 -3.79
CA GLN A 15 10.03 -2.71 -5.07
C GLN A 15 9.13 -3.12 -6.25
N ALA A 16 8.58 -4.33 -6.23
CA ALA A 16 7.66 -4.80 -7.28
C ALA A 16 6.41 -3.90 -7.38
N THR A 17 5.88 -3.47 -6.24
CA THR A 17 4.73 -2.56 -6.18
C THR A 17 5.06 -1.21 -6.81
N SER A 18 6.25 -0.65 -6.54
CA SER A 18 6.71 0.60 -7.17
C SER A 18 6.80 0.49 -8.69
N LEU A 19 7.33 -0.63 -9.21
CA LEU A 19 7.39 -0.88 -10.65
C LEU A 19 6.00 -0.98 -11.27
N PHE A 20 5.10 -1.73 -10.63
CA PHE A 20 3.72 -1.89 -11.07
C PHE A 20 2.98 -0.54 -11.16
N LEU A 21 3.12 0.30 -10.13
CA LEU A 21 2.49 1.62 -10.11
C LEU A 21 3.03 2.52 -11.22
N ASN A 22 4.35 2.54 -11.42
CA ASN A 22 4.96 3.32 -12.49
C ASN A 22 4.47 2.89 -13.87
N TYR A 23 4.42 1.58 -14.13
CA TYR A 23 3.91 1.03 -15.39
C TYR A 23 2.43 1.39 -15.58
N SER A 24 1.61 1.25 -14.53
CA SER A 24 0.18 1.57 -14.58
C SER A 24 -0.06 3.04 -14.92
N VAL A 25 0.71 3.95 -14.34
CA VAL A 25 0.61 5.39 -14.65
C VAL A 25 1.04 5.68 -16.09
N GLN A 26 2.11 5.06 -16.58
CA GLN A 26 2.53 5.19 -17.98
C GLN A 26 1.45 4.67 -18.93
N HIS A 27 0.79 3.57 -18.57
CA HIS A 27 -0.31 3.01 -19.36
C HIS A 27 -1.51 3.97 -19.44
N LEU A 28 -1.89 4.58 -18.31
CA LEU A 28 -2.96 5.60 -18.28
C LEU A 28 -2.63 6.83 -19.13
N ILE A 29 -1.36 7.25 -19.14
CA ILE A 29 -0.87 8.33 -20.02
C ILE A 29 -0.96 7.92 -21.49
N ALA A 30 -0.51 6.70 -21.82
CA ALA A 30 -0.54 6.19 -23.19
C ALA A 30 -1.97 6.05 -23.74
N GLN A 31 -2.94 5.77 -22.88
CA GLN A 31 -4.36 5.73 -23.22
C GLN A 31 -5.01 7.11 -23.31
N GLY A 32 -4.31 8.18 -22.93
CA GLY A 32 -4.86 9.54 -22.87
C GLY A 32 -5.87 9.75 -21.74
N THR A 33 -5.96 8.82 -20.77
CA THR A 33 -6.84 8.96 -19.60
C THR A 33 -6.37 10.09 -18.67
N ILE A 34 -5.07 10.30 -18.59
CA ILE A 34 -4.44 11.39 -17.84
C ILE A 34 -3.35 12.04 -18.70
N GLN A 35 -3.08 13.32 -18.49
CA GLN A 35 -1.95 14.00 -19.10
C GLN A 35 -0.64 13.65 -18.36
N PRO A 36 0.51 13.67 -19.05
CA PRO A 36 1.81 13.49 -18.41
C PRO A 36 2.08 14.48 -17.27
N SER A 37 1.57 15.70 -17.36
CA SER A 37 1.65 16.74 -16.34
C SER A 37 0.89 16.38 -15.05
N GLU A 38 -0.15 15.56 -15.16
CA GLU A 38 -1.01 15.15 -14.03
C GLU A 38 -0.41 13.98 -13.24
N LYS A 39 0.65 13.33 -13.74
CA LYS A 39 1.33 12.20 -13.09
C LYS A 39 1.63 12.47 -11.62
N ASN A 40 2.24 13.61 -11.31
CA ASN A 40 2.64 13.94 -9.95
C ASN A 40 1.43 14.17 -9.03
N ALA A 41 0.37 14.79 -9.56
CA ALA A 41 -0.87 14.99 -8.82
C ALA A 41 -1.56 13.64 -8.53
N LEU A 42 -1.62 12.76 -9.52
CA LEU A 42 -2.17 11.41 -9.37
C LEU A 42 -1.42 10.60 -8.30
N MET A 43 -0.08 10.58 -8.37
CA MET A 43 0.72 9.85 -7.38
C MET A 43 0.53 10.41 -5.96
N ARG A 44 0.37 11.73 -5.81
CA ARG A 44 0.10 12.35 -4.51
C ARG A 44 -1.24 11.92 -3.93
N GLU A 45 -2.31 11.94 -4.73
CA GLU A 45 -3.63 11.49 -4.27
C GLU A 45 -3.64 9.99 -3.95
N TYR A 46 -2.96 9.17 -4.76
CA TYR A 46 -2.76 7.75 -4.47
C TYR A 46 -2.07 7.53 -3.13
N SER A 47 -0.97 8.24 -2.84
CA SER A 47 -0.27 8.15 -1.56
C SER A 47 -1.16 8.55 -0.38
N LYS A 48 -2.00 9.57 -0.54
CA LYS A 48 -2.96 10.00 0.47
C LYS A 48 -3.99 8.91 0.77
N ILE A 49 -4.59 8.32 -0.28
CA ILE A 49 -5.55 7.21 -0.14
C ILE A 49 -4.89 6.01 0.53
N MET A 50 -3.66 5.66 0.15
CA MET A 50 -2.94 4.53 0.75
C MET A 50 -2.67 4.75 2.25
N ALA A 51 -2.28 5.95 2.65
CA ALA A 51 -2.10 6.31 4.06
C ALA A 51 -3.42 6.28 4.85
N GLU A 52 -4.54 6.66 4.23
CA GLU A 52 -5.87 6.51 4.82
C GLU A 52 -6.25 5.03 5.00
N LYS A 53 -6.00 4.20 3.98
CA LYS A 53 -6.29 2.76 4.00
C LYS A 53 -5.42 2.00 5.00
N MET A 54 -4.14 2.34 5.12
CA MET A 54 -3.26 1.78 6.16
C MET A 54 -3.76 2.13 7.56
N ARG A 55 -4.13 3.39 7.80
CA ARG A 55 -4.72 3.79 9.10
C ARG A 55 -6.04 3.09 9.40
N GLU A 56 -6.86 2.84 8.39
CA GLU A 56 -8.10 2.07 8.52
C GLU A 56 -7.80 0.61 8.88
N PHE A 57 -6.84 -0.01 8.19
CA PHE A 57 -6.37 -1.38 8.47
C PHE A 57 -5.82 -1.51 9.89
N ASP A 58 -4.95 -0.58 10.34
CA ASP A 58 -4.41 -0.62 11.69
C ASP A 58 -5.52 -0.51 12.75
N ARG A 59 -6.53 0.33 12.51
CA ARG A 59 -7.68 0.49 13.40
C ARG A 59 -8.53 -0.77 13.48
N THR A 60 -8.76 -1.47 12.37
CA THR A 60 -9.57 -2.70 12.36
C THR A 60 -8.79 -3.88 12.96
N PHE A 61 -7.50 -3.99 12.63
CA PHE A 61 -6.62 -5.00 13.18
C PHE A 61 -6.47 -4.86 14.70
N CYS A 62 -6.17 -3.67 15.21
CA CYS A 62 -6.07 -3.41 16.66
C CYS A 62 -7.41 -3.59 17.41
N LYS A 63 -8.56 -3.35 16.76
CA LYS A 63 -9.88 -3.62 17.37
C LYS A 63 -10.18 -5.12 17.44
N SER A 64 -9.71 -5.90 16.46
CA SER A 64 -9.85 -7.37 16.48
C SER A 64 -8.95 -8.06 17.51
N SER A 65 -7.88 -7.39 17.94
CA SER A 65 -6.95 -7.89 18.96
C SER A 65 -7.27 -7.39 20.38
N ALA A 66 -8.41 -6.72 20.59
CA ALA A 66 -8.85 -6.38 21.95
C ALA A 66 -9.10 -7.70 22.71
N PRO A 67 -8.34 -8.01 23.79
CA PRO A 67 -8.63 -9.18 24.57
C PRO A 67 -10.03 -8.99 25.16
N SER A 68 -10.94 -9.93 24.87
CA SER A 68 -12.19 -10.05 25.60
C SER A 68 -11.82 -10.35 27.06
N SER A 69 -11.67 -9.31 27.88
CA SER A 69 -11.51 -9.47 29.31
C SER A 69 -12.85 -9.93 29.87
N ILE A 70 -13.10 -11.23 29.78
CA ILE A 70 -14.01 -11.93 30.68
C ILE A 70 -13.28 -11.96 32.03
N PHE A 71 -13.43 -10.89 32.79
CA PHE A 71 -13.19 -10.94 34.22
C PHE A 71 -14.53 -11.29 34.87
N SER A 72 -14.74 -12.59 35.01
CA SER A 72 -15.69 -13.15 35.96
C SER A 72 -14.95 -13.39 37.27
N TYR A 73 -15.26 -12.62 38.31
CA TYR A 73 -15.25 -13.01 39.72
C TYR A 73 -16.28 -12.19 40.48
#